data_AF-A0A7W0SSN6-F1
#
_entry.id   AF-A0A7W0SSN6-F1
#
_cell.length_a   1.000
_cell.length_b   1.000
_cell.length_c   1.000
_cell.angle_alpha   90.00
_cell.angle_beta   90.00
_cell.angle_gamma   90.00
#
_symmetry.space_group_name_H-M   'P 1'
#
loop_
_entity.id
_entity.type
_entity.pdbx_description
1 polymer ?
#
loop_
_entity_poly.entity_id
_entity_poly.type
_entity_poly.pdbx_seq_one_letter_code
_entity_poly.pdbx_strand_id
1 'polypeptide(L)'
;MSGGQGEDRTGSTGRVAVVAYANVPLQKLRTYPGNPRRGRLPAIEESLRRNGQYRPVIANRLTAEVLAGNHVFLAAGNLGWREVAVAWVQASPEEARRIVLVDNKTAHAASYDLQALLELVFSSPDLEGAGYGESDVDGLLAE
;
A
#
# COMPACT_ATOMS: atom_id res chain seq x y z
N MET A 1 -24.31 -18.06 44.36
CA MET A 1 -24.15 -16.89 43.48
C MET A 1 -22.71 -16.86 43.00
N SER A 2 -22.45 -17.17 41.74
CA SER A 2 -21.16 -16.89 41.09
C SER A 2 -21.42 -16.85 39.60
N GLY A 3 -21.83 -15.68 39.12
CA GLY A 3 -21.92 -15.38 37.71
C GLY A 3 -20.51 -15.08 37.18
N GLY A 4 -19.93 -16.03 36.48
CA GLY A 4 -18.75 -15.79 35.64
C GLY A 4 -19.23 -15.22 34.31
N GLN A 5 -18.91 -13.94 34.09
CA GLN A 5 -19.26 -13.19 32.89
C GLN A 5 -18.63 -13.86 31.66
N GLY A 6 -19.47 -14.27 30.71
CA GLY A 6 -19.03 -14.48 29.34
C GLY A 6 -18.69 -13.12 28.75
N GLU A 7 -17.43 -12.92 28.38
CA GLU A 7 -17.04 -11.76 27.58
C GLU A 7 -17.79 -11.82 26.26
N ASP A 8 -18.63 -10.80 26.12
CA ASP A 8 -19.53 -10.55 25.03
C ASP A 8 -18.75 -10.37 23.73
N ARG A 9 -18.69 -11.43 22.91
CA ARG A 9 -18.19 -11.39 21.52
C ARG A 9 -19.28 -10.89 20.56
N THR A 10 -20.15 -9.97 20.98
CA THR A 10 -21.14 -9.40 20.09
C THR A 10 -20.66 -8.08 19.49
N GLY A 11 -20.56 -8.06 18.15
CA GLY A 11 -20.80 -6.83 17.40
C GLY A 11 -19.60 -6.11 16.79
N SER A 12 -18.56 -6.78 16.30
CA SER A 12 -17.73 -6.13 15.28
C SER A 12 -18.54 -6.07 14.00
N THR A 13 -19.17 -4.93 13.74
CA THR A 13 -19.62 -4.55 12.39
C THR A 13 -18.53 -4.96 11.41
N GLY A 14 -18.84 -5.82 10.42
CA GLY A 14 -17.86 -6.57 9.61
C GLY A 14 -16.99 -5.73 8.66
N ARG A 15 -16.42 -4.63 9.16
CA ARG A 15 -15.61 -3.65 8.44
C ARG A 15 -14.28 -3.50 9.18
N VAL A 16 -13.19 -3.70 8.46
CA VAL A 16 -11.86 -3.39 8.96
C VAL A 16 -11.67 -1.88 8.90
N ALA A 17 -11.32 -1.28 10.05
CA ALA A 17 -11.04 0.15 10.16
C ALA A 17 -9.56 0.39 10.53
N VAL A 18 -9.06 1.56 10.14
CA VAL A 18 -7.77 2.04 10.64
C VAL A 18 -7.94 2.43 12.11
N VAL A 19 -7.06 1.93 12.96
CA VAL A 19 -7.09 2.12 14.42
C VAL A 19 -5.96 3.00 14.94
N ALA A 20 -4.88 3.20 14.17
CA ALA A 20 -3.77 4.09 14.54
C ALA A 20 -2.89 4.43 13.33
N TYR A 21 -2.14 5.53 13.44
CA TYR A 21 -1.05 5.87 12.52
C TYR A 21 0.26 6.01 13.31
N ALA A 22 1.37 5.53 12.76
CA ALA A 22 2.70 5.68 13.37
C ALA A 22 3.82 5.53 12.34
N ASN A 23 4.98 6.13 12.62
CA ASN A 23 6.23 5.70 12.00
C ASN A 23 6.73 4.46 12.72
N VAL A 24 7.02 3.41 11.96
CA VAL A 24 7.33 2.09 12.50
C VAL A 24 8.67 1.62 11.96
N PRO A 25 9.61 1.17 12.83
CA PRO A 25 10.86 0.57 12.38
C PRO A 25 10.60 -0.58 11.41
N LEU A 26 11.31 -0.61 10.28
CA LEU A 26 11.10 -1.63 9.24
C LEU A 26 11.18 -3.06 9.78
N GLN A 27 12.08 -3.30 10.72
CA GLN A 27 12.33 -4.61 11.35
C GLN A 27 11.14 -5.13 12.17
N LYS A 28 10.18 -4.26 12.52
CA LYS A 28 8.96 -4.65 13.22
C LYS A 28 7.83 -5.06 12.27
N LEU A 29 8.03 -4.93 10.96
CA LEU A 29 7.07 -5.27 9.93
C LEU A 29 7.58 -6.43 9.09
N ARG A 30 6.66 -7.12 8.42
CA ARG A 30 7.00 -8.09 7.37
C ARG A 30 6.00 -7.99 6.23
N THR A 31 6.42 -8.43 5.05
CA THR A 31 5.51 -8.55 3.90
C THR A 31 4.42 -9.59 4.18
N TYR A 32 3.25 -9.40 3.58
CA TYR A 32 2.21 -10.44 3.62
C TYR A 32 2.72 -11.74 2.97
N PRO A 33 2.59 -12.90 3.65
CA PRO A 33 3.05 -14.18 3.11
C PRO A 33 2.40 -14.51 1.76
N GLY A 34 3.23 -14.84 0.77
CA GLY A 34 2.75 -15.23 -0.56
C GLY A 34 2.08 -14.10 -1.36
N ASN A 35 2.41 -12.83 -1.08
CA ASN A 35 1.94 -11.70 -1.90
C ASN A 35 2.24 -11.95 -3.39
N PRO A 36 1.20 -12.10 -4.26
CA PRO A 36 1.41 -12.55 -5.64
C PRO A 36 1.92 -11.45 -6.58
N ARG A 37 1.81 -10.18 -6.18
CA ARG A 37 2.15 -9.06 -7.06
C ARG A 37 3.66 -8.86 -7.11
N ARG A 38 4.17 -8.67 -8.33
CA ARG A 38 5.52 -8.19 -8.61
C ARG A 38 5.44 -6.72 -9.01
N GLY A 39 5.90 -5.82 -8.15
CA GLY A 39 5.90 -4.38 -8.40
C GLY A 39 7.14 -3.92 -9.17
N ARG A 40 7.08 -2.74 -9.80
CA ARG A 40 8.24 -2.07 -10.41
C ARG A 40 9.05 -1.35 -9.30
N LEU A 41 9.81 -2.12 -8.52
CA LEU A 41 10.61 -1.58 -7.40
C LEU A 41 11.46 -0.36 -7.79
N PRO A 42 12.17 -0.31 -8.93
CA PRO A 42 12.96 0.87 -9.30
C PRO A 42 12.15 2.17 -9.39
N ALA A 43 10.96 2.14 -10.01
CA ALA A 43 10.09 3.31 -10.11
C ALA A 43 9.54 3.74 -8.73
N ILE A 44 9.27 2.78 -7.85
CA ILE A 44 8.83 3.08 -6.48
C ILE A 44 9.98 3.69 -5.67
N GLU A 45 11.19 3.17 -5.82
CA GLU A 45 12.38 3.72 -5.17
C GLU A 45 12.67 5.16 -5.64
N GLU A 46 12.56 5.43 -6.94
CA GLU A 46 12.67 6.78 -7.50
C GLU A 46 11.62 7.72 -6.91
N SER A 47 10.35 7.28 -6.87
CA SER A 47 9.28 8.04 -6.25
C SER A 47 9.54 8.32 -4.77
N LEU A 48 10.02 7.34 -4.01
CA LEU A 48 10.37 7.53 -2.60
C LEU A 48 11.56 8.48 -2.41
N ARG A 49 12.54 8.48 -3.31
CA ARG A 49 13.66 9.46 -3.26
C ARG A 49 13.17 10.88 -3.54
N ARG A 50 12.31 11.06 -4.55
CA ARG A 50 11.85 12.38 -5.00
C ARG A 50 10.72 12.95 -4.13
N ASN A 51 9.73 12.13 -3.83
CA ASN A 51 8.46 12.55 -3.22
C ASN A 51 8.32 12.12 -1.75
N GLY A 52 9.22 11.27 -1.25
CA GLY A 52 9.08 10.64 0.05
C GLY A 52 7.86 9.71 0.12
N GLN A 53 7.41 9.41 1.33
CA GLN A 53 6.23 8.57 1.55
C GLN A 53 4.99 9.45 1.79
N TYR A 54 4.20 9.65 0.73
CA TYR A 54 2.96 10.43 0.80
C TYR A 54 1.73 9.59 1.19
N ARG A 55 1.83 8.25 1.19
CA ARG A 55 0.78 7.35 1.70
C ARG A 55 1.35 6.34 2.71
N PRO A 56 0.69 6.10 3.85
CA PRO A 56 1.11 5.05 4.77
C PRO A 56 0.87 3.66 4.15
N VAL A 57 1.70 2.69 4.53
CA VAL A 57 1.38 1.28 4.26
C VAL A 57 0.29 0.81 5.23
N ILE A 58 -0.57 -0.11 4.79
CA ILE A 58 -1.57 -0.71 5.70
C ILE A 58 -0.97 -1.96 6.30
N ALA A 59 -0.90 -2.05 7.63
CA ALA A 59 -0.39 -3.23 8.32
C ALA A 59 -1.38 -3.76 9.35
N ASN A 60 -1.44 -5.09 9.50
CA ASN A 60 -2.25 -5.73 10.51
C ASN A 60 -1.54 -5.67 11.87
N ARG A 61 -2.13 -5.01 12.86
CA ARG A 61 -1.56 -4.85 14.21
C ARG A 61 -1.37 -6.19 14.93
N LEU A 62 -2.18 -7.20 14.60
CA LEU A 62 -2.12 -8.52 15.23
C LEU A 62 -0.93 -9.36 14.75
N THR A 63 -0.52 -9.17 13.50
CA THR A 63 0.52 -9.98 12.88
C THR A 63 1.76 -9.18 12.48
N ALA A 64 1.67 -7.86 12.38
CA ALA A 64 2.66 -6.97 11.77
C ALA A 64 2.93 -7.20 10.27
N GLU A 65 1.97 -7.83 9.58
CA GLU A 65 2.05 -8.03 8.13
C GLU A 65 1.51 -6.82 7.38
N VAL A 66 2.25 -6.37 6.37
CA VAL A 66 1.83 -5.32 5.44
C VAL A 66 0.79 -5.89 4.48
N LEU A 67 -0.47 -5.46 4.63
CA LEU A 67 -1.60 -5.91 3.80
C LEU A 67 -1.68 -5.15 2.48
N ALA A 68 -1.35 -3.86 2.48
CA ALA A 68 -1.29 -3.01 1.28
C ALA A 68 -0.06 -2.12 1.33
N GLY A 69 0.60 -1.94 0.18
CA GLY A 69 1.87 -1.21 0.09
C GLY A 69 3.13 -2.08 0.32
N ASN A 70 3.04 -3.40 0.11
CA ASN A 70 4.19 -4.32 0.25
C ASN A 70 5.45 -3.86 -0.52
N HIS A 71 5.29 -3.36 -1.75
CA HIS A 71 6.43 -2.88 -2.55
C HIS A 71 7.00 -1.56 -2.05
N VAL A 72 6.18 -0.69 -1.44
CA VAL A 72 6.66 0.54 -0.79
C VAL A 72 7.52 0.18 0.42
N PHE A 73 7.06 -0.77 1.23
CA PHE A 73 7.83 -1.30 2.36
C PHE A 73 9.18 -1.88 1.93
N LEU A 74 9.19 -2.70 0.87
CA LEU A 74 10.43 -3.27 0.32
C LEU A 74 11.36 -2.19 -0.25
N ALA A 75 10.83 -1.26 -1.04
CA ALA A 75 11.59 -0.16 -1.64
C ALA A 75 12.21 0.75 -0.56
N ALA A 76 11.47 1.09 0.50
CA ALA A 76 12.01 1.84 1.63
C ALA A 76 13.18 1.10 2.29
N GLY A 77 13.09 -0.23 2.43
CA GLY A 77 14.20 -1.07 2.88
C GLY A 77 15.41 -1.02 1.96
N ASN A 78 15.21 -1.13 0.64
CA ASN A 78 16.29 -1.04 -0.35
C ASN A 78 16.99 0.33 -0.32
N LEU A 79 16.25 1.40 -0.03
CA LEU A 79 16.77 2.75 0.14
C LEU A 79 17.46 2.99 1.50
N GLY A 80 17.49 2.00 2.39
CA GLY A 80 18.12 2.11 3.71
C GLY A 80 17.32 2.95 4.71
N TRP A 81 16.01 3.12 4.52
CA TRP A 81 15.17 3.81 5.50
C TRP A 81 15.14 3.03 6.82
N ARG A 82 14.98 3.73 7.95
CA ARG A 82 14.87 3.08 9.27
C ARG A 82 13.43 2.73 9.63
N GLU A 83 12.50 3.57 9.19
CA GLU A 83 11.08 3.51 9.51
C GLU A 83 10.22 3.87 8.31
N VAL A 84 8.96 3.44 8.34
CA VAL A 84 7.92 3.81 7.38
C VAL A 84 6.66 4.25 8.11
N ALA A 85 5.89 5.16 7.51
CA ALA A 85 4.56 5.49 7.97
C ALA A 85 3.60 4.31 7.75
N VAL A 86 2.88 3.95 8.80
CA VAL A 86 1.95 2.82 8.85
C VAL A 86 0.59 3.30 9.32
N ALA A 87 -0.45 2.83 8.65
CA ALA A 87 -1.83 2.85 9.13
C ALA A 87 -2.16 1.44 9.63
N TRP A 88 -2.39 1.31 10.92
CA TRP A 88 -2.66 0.04 11.57
C TRP A 88 -4.13 -0.32 11.46
N VAL A 89 -4.40 -1.57 11.11
CA VAL A 89 -5.73 -2.18 11.17
C VAL A 89 -5.71 -3.39 12.10
N GLN A 90 -6.87 -3.84 12.55
CA GLN A 90 -7.03 -5.15 13.18
C GLN A 90 -7.92 -6.00 12.26
N ALA A 91 -7.33 -7.05 11.68
CA ALA A 91 -8.02 -7.93 10.75
C ALA A 91 -7.77 -9.38 11.13
N SER A 92 -8.83 -10.19 11.11
CA SER A 92 -8.72 -11.64 11.12
C SER A 92 -7.97 -12.15 9.87
N PRO A 93 -7.50 -13.41 9.86
CA PRO A 93 -6.82 -13.97 8.69
C PRO A 93 -7.67 -13.91 7.41
N GLU A 94 -8.99 -14.10 7.51
CA GLU A 94 -9.89 -14.01 6.37
C GLU A 94 -10.01 -12.57 5.85
N GLU A 95 -10.17 -11.60 6.75
CA GLU A 95 -10.22 -10.18 6.39
C GLU A 95 -8.92 -9.71 5.77
N ALA A 96 -7.77 -10.09 6.35
CA ALA A 96 -6.46 -9.77 5.81
C ALA A 96 -6.29 -10.31 4.38
N ARG A 97 -6.71 -11.56 4.14
CA ARG A 97 -6.70 -12.17 2.80
C ARG A 97 -7.57 -11.40 1.82
N ARG A 98 -8.79 -11.01 2.21
CA ARG A 98 -9.69 -10.21 1.36
C ARG A 98 -9.11 -8.84 1.02
N ILE A 99 -8.50 -8.17 2.00
CA ILE A 99 -7.84 -6.87 1.80
C ILE A 99 -6.70 -7.00 0.78
N VAL A 100 -5.81 -8.00 0.96
CA VAL A 100 -4.70 -8.24 0.03
C VAL A 100 -5.21 -8.53 -1.39
N LEU A 101 -6.27 -9.34 -1.53
CA LEU A 101 -6.84 -9.66 -2.83
C LEU A 101 -7.45 -8.43 -3.54
N VAL A 102 -8.23 -7.62 -2.82
CA VAL A 102 -8.89 -6.45 -3.43
C VAL A 102 -7.89 -5.35 -3.77
N ASP A 103 -6.87 -5.12 -2.93
CA ASP A 103 -5.78 -4.16 -3.22
C ASP A 103 -5.04 -4.55 -4.50
N ASN A 104 -4.74 -5.84 -4.67
CA ASN A 104 -4.11 -6.34 -5.89
C ASN A 104 -5.02 -6.24 -7.12
N LYS A 105 -6.29 -6.62 -7.00
CA LYS A 105 -7.23 -6.69 -8.12
C LYS A 105 -7.66 -5.31 -8.62
N THR A 106 -8.05 -4.41 -7.72
CA THR A 106 -8.58 -3.09 -8.09
C THR A 106 -7.53 -2.23 -8.79
N ALA A 107 -6.29 -2.25 -8.28
CA ALA A 107 -5.17 -1.56 -8.93
C ALA A 107 -4.80 -2.12 -10.32
N HIS A 108 -5.19 -3.35 -10.65
CA HIS A 108 -4.96 -3.93 -11.98
C HIS A 108 -6.17 -3.79 -12.92
N ALA A 109 -7.37 -3.62 -12.37
CA ALA A 109 -8.61 -3.50 -13.14
C ALA A 109 -8.95 -2.06 -13.55
N ALA A 110 -8.21 -1.08 -13.05
CA ALA A 110 -8.41 0.32 -13.41
C ALA A 110 -7.86 0.62 -14.82
N SER A 111 -8.59 1.45 -15.57
CA SER A 111 -8.14 2.07 -16.82
C SER A 111 -7.97 3.57 -16.60
N TYR A 112 -7.18 4.22 -17.46
CA TYR A 112 -7.02 5.67 -17.44
C TYR A 112 -8.02 6.34 -18.38
N ASP A 113 -8.46 7.54 -18.00
CA ASP A 113 -8.89 8.54 -18.97
C ASP A 113 -7.63 9.08 -19.64
N LEU A 114 -7.41 8.71 -20.90
CA LEU A 114 -6.16 8.99 -21.61
C LEU A 114 -5.94 10.50 -21.78
N GLN A 115 -6.99 11.26 -22.07
CA GLN A 115 -6.87 12.70 -22.26
C GLN A 115 -6.46 13.37 -20.94
N ALA A 116 -7.16 13.06 -19.85
CA ALA A 116 -6.84 13.62 -18.54
C ALA A 116 -5.43 13.22 -18.06
N LEU A 117 -4.99 11.99 -18.39
CA LEU A 117 -3.64 11.53 -18.07
C LEU A 117 -2.57 12.31 -18.85
N LEU A 118 -2.74 12.48 -20.17
CA LEU A 118 -1.80 13.24 -20.99
C LEU A 118 -1.73 14.71 -20.58
N GLU A 119 -2.86 15.33 -20.24
CA GLU A 119 -2.89 16.69 -19.69
C GLU A 119 -2.07 16.80 -18.39
N LEU A 120 -2.15 15.80 -17.50
CA LEU A 120 -1.36 15.77 -16.27
C LEU A 120 0.14 15.58 -16.56
N VAL A 121 0.48 14.69 -17.50
CA VAL A 121 1.88 14.45 -17.91
C VAL A 121 2.51 15.71 -18.50
N PHE A 122 1.83 16.37 -19.45
CA PHE A 122 2.37 17.54 -20.15
C PHE A 122 2.36 18.82 -19.33
N SER A 123 1.54 18.91 -18.27
CA SER A 123 1.55 20.03 -17.34
C SER A 123 2.62 19.90 -16.24
N SER A 124 3.23 18.72 -16.08
CA SER A 124 4.30 18.50 -15.12
C SER A 124 5.63 19.08 -15.63
N PRO A 125 6.39 19.83 -14.80
CA PRO A 125 7.67 20.40 -15.21
C PRO A 125 8.75 19.33 -15.44
N ASP A 126 8.68 18.23 -14.70
CA ASP A 126 9.48 17.01 -14.87
C ASP A 126 8.64 15.78 -14.48
N LEU A 127 9.11 14.58 -14.81
CA LEU A 127 8.44 13.31 -14.45
C LEU A 127 9.25 12.49 -13.44
N GLU A 128 10.25 13.10 -12.79
CA GLU A 128 11.10 12.40 -11.84
C GLU A 128 10.24 11.88 -10.67
N GLY A 129 10.33 10.58 -10.39
CA GLY A 129 9.53 9.94 -9.35
C GLY A 129 8.01 9.88 -9.63
N ALA A 130 7.55 10.28 -10.82
CA ALA A 130 6.17 10.11 -11.28
C ALA A 130 5.89 8.68 -11.76
N GLY A 131 6.94 7.93 -12.10
CA GLY A 131 6.84 6.57 -12.63
C GLY A 131 6.51 6.51 -14.12
N TYR A 132 6.68 7.62 -14.83
CA TYR A 132 6.55 7.75 -16.29
C TYR A 132 7.90 8.12 -16.89
N GLY A 133 8.41 7.31 -17.81
CA GLY A 133 9.52 7.67 -18.69
C GLY A 133 9.05 8.05 -20.08
N GLU A 134 9.98 8.51 -20.93
CA GLU A 134 9.70 8.88 -22.33
C GLU A 134 8.95 7.77 -23.08
N SER A 135 9.37 6.51 -22.93
CA SER A 135 8.69 5.38 -23.57
C SER A 135 7.26 5.14 -23.09
N ASP A 136 6.96 5.47 -21.83
CA ASP A 136 5.58 5.36 -21.33
C ASP A 136 4.71 6.47 -21.96
N VAL A 137 5.25 7.69 -22.11
CA VAL A 137 4.56 8.82 -22.75
C VAL A 137 4.34 8.58 -24.24
N ASP A 138 5.36 8.09 -24.95
CA ASP A 138 5.25 7.71 -26.37
C ASP A 138 4.18 6.63 -26.57
N GLY A 139 4.09 5.67 -25.64
CA GLY A 139 3.04 4.66 -25.63
C GLY A 139 1.65 5.26 -25.48
N LEU A 140 1.47 6.22 -24.57
CA LEU A 140 0.19 6.92 -24.38
C LEU A 140 -0.24 7.72 -25.61
N LEU A 141 0.71 8.28 -26.37
CA LEU A 141 0.42 9.04 -27.58
C LEU A 141 0.08 8.18 -28.80
N ALA A 142 0.38 6.88 -28.75
CA ALA A 142 0.16 5.94 -29.84
C ALA A 142 -1.16 5.14 -29.73
N GLU A 143 -1.91 5.30 -28.63
CA GLU A 143 -3.27 4.74 -28.43
C GLU A 143 -4.36 5.62 -29.07
#